data_AF-A0A4R4K7C2-F1
#
_entry.id   AF-A0A4R4K7C2-F1
#
_cell.length_a   1.000
_cell.length_b   1.000
_cell.length_c   1.000
_cell.angle_alpha   90.00
_cell.angle_beta   90.00
_cell.angle_gamma   90.00
#
_symmetry.space_group_name_H-M   'P 1'
#
loop_
_entity.id
_entity.type
_entity.pdbx_description
1 polymer ?
#
loop_
_entity_poly.entity_id
_entity_poly.type
_entity_poly.pdbx_seq_one_letter_code
_entity_poly.pdbx_strand_id
1 'polypeptide(L)'
;MIYRNTILLLPILLLGACTNTEKQQVETLEKQVMMIHDAVMPKMGELMRLHKKTSQKVAEMDSLLLLTPADSALTATRTQALELSLQLKKADEGMMGWMHQYRADSLKALPTPQAIEAYTKEKEKIENVSEQMLKSIAEAKAFVEK
;
A
#
# COMPACT_ATOMS: atom_id res chain seq x y z
N MET A 1 9.73 14.70 -77.11
CA MET A 1 8.59 14.88 -76.18
C MET A 1 8.76 13.85 -75.06
N ILE A 2 9.47 14.18 -73.98
CA ILE A 2 8.97 14.87 -72.76
C ILE A 2 7.95 14.01 -71.99
N TYR A 3 8.45 13.43 -70.88
CA TYR A 3 7.86 13.15 -69.56
C TYR A 3 6.42 12.64 -69.45
N ARG A 4 6.21 11.56 -68.66
CA ARG A 4 5.76 11.74 -67.26
C ARG A 4 5.88 10.45 -66.43
N ASN A 5 6.71 10.57 -65.39
CA ASN A 5 6.80 9.74 -64.21
C ASN A 5 5.43 9.61 -63.50
N THR A 6 5.02 8.42 -63.11
CA THR A 6 3.93 8.20 -62.14
C THR A 6 4.36 7.14 -61.13
N ILE A 7 5.20 7.56 -60.19
CA ILE A 7 5.43 6.85 -58.93
C ILE A 7 4.17 7.05 -58.08
N LEU A 8 3.38 5.99 -57.92
CA LEU A 8 2.22 5.95 -57.03
C LEU A 8 2.75 5.73 -55.60
N LEU A 9 2.89 6.83 -54.84
CA LEU A 9 3.25 6.80 -53.43
C LEU A 9 2.06 6.27 -52.61
N LEU A 10 2.20 5.02 -52.15
CA LEU A 10 1.31 4.39 -51.18
C LEU A 10 1.51 5.05 -49.81
N PRO A 11 0.48 5.61 -49.16
CA PRO A 11 0.63 6.14 -47.82
C PRO A 11 0.72 4.98 -46.83
N ILE A 12 1.86 4.92 -46.15
CA ILE A 12 2.16 4.06 -45.02
C ILE A 12 1.15 4.36 -43.90
N LEU A 13 0.27 3.39 -43.64
CA LEU A 13 -0.67 3.39 -42.52
C LEU A 13 0.02 2.69 -41.31
N LEU A 14 0.87 3.43 -40.58
CA LEU A 14 1.54 2.95 -39.36
C LEU A 14 0.94 3.58 -38.09
N LEU A 15 -0.37 3.43 -37.86
CA LEU A 15 -1.03 3.97 -36.64
C LEU A 15 -1.64 2.91 -35.70
N GLY A 16 -1.40 1.61 -35.95
CA GLY A 16 -2.02 0.52 -35.16
C GLY A 16 -1.21 -0.02 -33.97
N ALA A 17 0.09 0.30 -33.85
CA ALA A 17 0.98 -0.43 -32.95
C ALA A 17 1.08 0.12 -31.51
N CYS A 18 0.78 1.40 -31.27
CA CYS A 18 0.96 2.00 -29.95
C CYS A 18 -0.13 1.63 -28.93
N THR A 19 -1.35 1.34 -29.39
CA THR A 19 -2.50 1.12 -28.50
C THR A 19 -2.48 -0.22 -27.77
N ASN A 20 -1.74 -1.21 -28.27
CA ASN A 20 -1.64 -2.53 -27.65
C ASN A 20 -0.70 -2.52 -26.44
N THR A 21 0.44 -1.84 -26.55
CA THR A 21 1.45 -1.72 -25.48
C THR A 21 0.91 -0.99 -24.26
N GLU A 22 0.19 0.12 -24.47
CA GLU A 22 -0.35 0.92 -23.36
C GLU A 22 -1.47 0.19 -22.61
N LYS A 23 -2.33 -0.56 -23.31
CA LYS A 23 -3.36 -1.40 -22.65
C LYS A 23 -2.72 -2.49 -21.79
N GLN A 24 -1.69 -3.16 -22.30
CA GLN A 24 -0.93 -4.15 -21.53
C GLN A 24 -0.26 -3.53 -20.30
N GLN A 25 0.19 -2.27 -20.39
CA GLN A 25 0.74 -1.56 -19.25
C GLN A 25 -0.31 -1.30 -18.16
N VAL A 26 -1.54 -0.90 -18.51
CA VAL A 26 -2.65 -0.73 -17.55
C VAL A 26 -2.92 -2.04 -16.82
N GLU A 27 -3.08 -3.14 -17.56
CA GLU A 27 -3.32 -4.47 -16.94
C GLU A 27 -2.18 -4.90 -16.02
N THR A 28 -0.93 -4.57 -16.38
CA THR A 28 0.24 -4.88 -15.57
C THR A 28 0.22 -4.09 -14.26
N LEU A 29 -0.08 -2.79 -14.31
CA LEU A 29 -0.17 -1.95 -13.12
C LEU A 29 -1.32 -2.39 -12.21
N GLU A 30 -2.50 -2.71 -12.76
CA GLU A 30 -3.63 -3.24 -11.99
C GLU A 30 -3.23 -4.52 -11.25
N LYS A 31 -2.58 -5.47 -11.94
CA LYS A 31 -2.09 -6.72 -11.32
C LYS A 31 -1.08 -6.45 -10.22
N GLN A 32 -0.18 -5.48 -10.40
CA GLN A 32 0.82 -5.12 -9.38
C GLN A 32 0.15 -4.55 -8.13
N VAL A 33 -0.82 -3.64 -8.28
CA VAL A 33 -1.60 -3.10 -7.16
C VAL A 33 -2.22 -4.23 -6.33
N MET A 34 -2.93 -5.14 -7.00
CA MET A 34 -3.61 -6.25 -6.31
C MET A 34 -2.64 -7.28 -5.73
N MET A 35 -1.52 -7.54 -6.41
CA MET A 35 -0.48 -8.45 -5.90
C MET A 35 0.10 -7.96 -4.57
N ILE A 36 0.33 -6.65 -4.42
CA ILE A 36 0.83 -6.07 -3.17
C ILE A 36 -0.22 -6.19 -2.06
N HIS A 37 -1.48 -5.81 -2.35
CA HIS A 37 -2.60 -5.99 -1.43
C HIS A 37 -2.69 -7.44 -0.93
N ASP A 38 -2.78 -8.39 -1.86
CA ASP A 38 -2.98 -9.80 -1.55
C ASP A 38 -1.80 -10.40 -0.77
N ALA A 39 -0.57 -9.90 -0.99
CA ALA A 39 0.62 -10.35 -0.26
C ALA A 39 0.60 -9.98 1.23
N VAL A 40 -0.01 -8.84 1.60
CA VAL A 40 -0.04 -8.38 3.01
C VAL A 40 -1.36 -8.63 3.71
N MET A 41 -2.46 -8.85 2.98
CA MET A 41 -3.78 -9.12 3.58
C MET A 41 -3.80 -10.29 4.60
N PRO A 42 -3.11 -11.43 4.37
CA PRO A 42 -3.04 -12.51 5.35
C PRO A 42 -2.42 -12.08 6.70
N LYS A 43 -1.69 -10.95 6.74
CA LYS A 43 -1.03 -10.44 7.94
C LYS A 43 -1.95 -9.55 8.80
N MET A 44 -3.13 -9.17 8.31
CA MET A 44 -4.08 -8.33 9.06
C MET A 44 -4.46 -8.94 10.42
N GLY A 45 -4.72 -10.26 10.46
CA GLY A 45 -5.03 -10.94 11.72
C GLY A 45 -3.88 -10.91 12.73
N GLU A 46 -2.64 -11.03 12.25
CA GLU A 46 -1.46 -10.89 13.08
C GLU A 46 -1.28 -9.46 13.60
N LEU A 47 -1.46 -8.47 12.73
CA LEU A 47 -1.39 -7.05 13.06
C LEU A 47 -2.39 -6.69 14.16
N MET A 48 -3.65 -7.12 14.04
CA MET A 48 -4.68 -6.90 15.05
C MET A 48 -4.36 -7.59 16.39
N ARG A 49 -3.83 -8.83 16.34
CA ARG A 49 -3.42 -9.57 17.54
C ARG A 49 -2.27 -8.85 18.26
N LEU A 50 -1.27 -8.38 17.51
CA LEU A 50 -0.16 -7.60 18.07
C LEU A 50 -0.67 -6.29 18.66
N HIS A 51 -1.59 -5.59 17.98
CA HIS A 51 -2.18 -4.36 18.49
C HIS A 51 -2.82 -4.59 19.85
N LYS A 52 -3.69 -5.60 19.96
CA LYS A 52 -4.33 -5.98 21.23
C LYS A 52 -3.29 -6.30 22.33
N LYS A 53 -2.29 -7.13 22.03
CA LYS A 53 -1.25 -7.52 23.01
C LYS A 53 -0.44 -6.30 23.48
N THR A 54 -0.08 -5.42 22.56
CA THR A 54 0.67 -4.20 22.87
C THR A 54 -0.17 -3.22 23.70
N SER A 55 -1.45 -3.02 23.37
CA SER A 55 -2.34 -2.16 24.18
C SER A 55 -2.57 -2.73 25.59
N GLN A 56 -2.63 -4.06 25.74
CA GLN A 56 -2.72 -4.70 27.06
C GLN A 56 -1.48 -4.40 27.91
N LYS A 57 -0.27 -4.50 27.32
CA LYS A 57 0.97 -4.12 28.01
C LYS A 57 0.98 -2.65 28.45
N VAL A 58 0.43 -1.74 27.64
CA VAL A 58 0.27 -0.33 28.05
C VAL A 58 -0.60 -0.22 29.30
N ALA A 59 -1.76 -0.89 29.34
CA ALA A 59 -2.67 -0.86 30.49
C ALA A 59 -2.07 -1.50 31.76
N GLU A 60 -1.30 -2.58 31.60
CA GLU A 60 -0.54 -3.20 32.69
C GLU A 60 0.49 -2.22 33.27
N MET A 61 1.27 -1.56 32.40
CA MET A 61 2.28 -0.58 32.82
C MET A 61 1.65 0.67 33.44
N ASP A 62 0.51 1.13 32.93
CA ASP A 62 -0.25 2.23 33.53
C ASP A 62 -0.64 1.89 34.98
N SER A 63 -1.10 0.66 35.22
CA SER A 63 -1.46 0.20 36.57
C SER A 63 -0.24 0.14 37.49
N LEU A 64 0.91 -0.30 36.99
CA LEU A 64 2.17 -0.36 37.76
C LEU A 64 2.70 1.05 38.08
N LEU A 65 2.62 1.99 37.13
CA LEU A 65 3.07 3.37 37.32
C LEU A 65 2.27 4.13 38.40
N LEU A 66 1.03 3.70 38.70
CA LEU A 66 0.29 4.22 39.87
C LEU A 66 0.98 3.89 41.19
N LEU A 67 1.70 2.76 41.26
CA LEU A 67 2.44 2.31 42.43
C LEU A 67 3.88 2.80 42.44
N THR A 68 4.50 2.96 41.26
CA THR A 68 5.89 3.37 41.08
C THR A 68 6.03 4.57 40.12
N PRO A 69 5.48 5.75 40.47
CA PRO A 69 5.36 6.88 39.54
C PRO A 69 6.71 7.49 39.13
N ALA A 70 7.79 7.25 39.88
CA ALA A 70 9.13 7.73 39.57
C ALA A 70 9.99 6.73 38.78
N ASP A 71 9.44 5.57 38.39
CA ASP A 71 10.16 4.58 37.59
C ASP A 71 10.28 5.04 36.13
N SER A 72 11.42 5.63 35.81
CA SER A 72 11.73 6.15 34.48
C SER A 72 11.90 5.06 33.43
N ALA A 73 12.36 3.86 33.81
CA ALA A 73 12.53 2.74 32.90
C ALA A 73 11.16 2.15 32.50
N LEU A 74 10.25 2.01 33.46
CA LEU A 74 8.87 1.60 33.21
C LEU A 74 8.13 2.64 32.35
N THR A 75 8.32 3.93 32.65
CA THR A 75 7.73 5.03 31.87
C THR A 75 8.20 5.02 30.40
N ALA A 76 9.50 4.82 30.17
CA ALA A 76 10.06 4.71 28.83
C ALA A 76 9.50 3.50 28.07
N THR A 77 9.44 2.35 28.73
CA THR A 77 8.88 1.11 28.14
C THR A 77 7.41 1.28 27.79
N ARG A 78 6.63 1.92 28.67
CA ARG A 78 5.21 2.23 28.44
C ARG A 78 5.01 3.16 27.26
N THR A 79 5.87 4.17 27.12
CA THR A 79 5.84 5.11 25.99
C THR A 79 6.11 4.39 24.67
N GLN A 80 7.12 3.53 24.64
CA GLN A 80 7.42 2.69 23.48
C GLN A 80 6.23 1.78 23.12
N ALA A 81 5.62 1.13 24.11
CA ALA A 81 4.44 0.28 23.89
C ALA A 81 3.27 1.07 23.27
N LEU A 82 3.02 2.28 23.78
CA LEU A 82 1.96 3.14 23.27
C LEU A 82 2.21 3.53 21.82
N GLU A 83 3.43 3.94 21.48
CA GLU A 83 3.81 4.29 20.11
C GLU A 83 3.58 3.11 19.15
N LEU A 84 4.05 1.92 19.51
CA LEU A 84 3.86 0.71 18.70
C LEU A 84 2.38 0.36 18.54
N SER A 85 1.57 0.53 19.60
CA SER A 85 0.12 0.34 19.53
C SER A 85 -0.51 1.29 18.51
N LEU A 86 -0.14 2.56 18.53
CA LEU A 86 -0.66 3.57 17.60
C LEU A 86 -0.24 3.30 16.15
N GLN A 87 1.00 2.86 15.93
CA GLN A 87 1.51 2.50 14.61
C GLN A 87 0.74 1.31 14.03
N LEU A 88 0.53 0.26 14.81
CA LEU A 88 -0.27 -0.90 14.38
C LEU A 88 -1.71 -0.49 14.03
N LYS A 89 -2.36 0.34 14.86
CA LYS A 89 -3.71 0.85 14.58
C LYS A 89 -3.74 1.67 13.28
N LYS A 90 -2.75 2.54 13.07
CA LYS A 90 -2.65 3.33 11.85
C LYS A 90 -2.45 2.45 10.60
N ALA A 91 -1.69 1.37 10.72
CA ALA A 91 -1.48 0.43 9.63
C ALA A 91 -2.77 -0.37 9.28
N ASP A 92 -3.54 -0.78 10.30
CA ASP A 92 -4.89 -1.36 10.11
C ASP A 92 -5.81 -0.39 9.35
N GLU A 93 -5.92 0.84 9.84
CA GLU A 93 -6.72 1.91 9.23
C GLU A 93 -6.26 2.26 7.81
N GLY A 94 -4.96 2.19 7.55
CA GLY A 94 -4.38 2.41 6.23
C GLY A 94 -4.87 1.39 5.20
N MET A 95 -4.82 0.10 5.54
CA MET A 95 -5.31 -0.97 4.66
C MET A 95 -6.82 -0.90 4.48
N MET A 96 -7.57 -0.76 5.58
CA MET A 96 -9.03 -0.66 5.53
C MET A 96 -9.49 0.59 4.75
N GLY A 97 -8.80 1.71 4.96
CA GLY A 97 -9.05 2.97 4.25
C GLY A 97 -8.75 2.86 2.76
N TRP A 98 -7.64 2.21 2.38
CA TRP A 98 -7.32 1.95 0.98
C TRP A 98 -8.40 1.08 0.32
N MET A 99 -8.77 -0.05 0.92
CA MET A 99 -9.83 -0.92 0.39
C MET A 99 -11.17 -0.19 0.27
N HIS A 100 -11.49 0.68 1.22
CA HIS A 100 -12.72 1.48 1.18
C HIS A 100 -12.71 2.54 0.07
N GLN A 101 -11.55 3.04 -0.33
CA GLN A 101 -11.41 4.10 -1.35
C GLN A 101 -11.11 3.54 -2.75
N TYR A 102 -10.57 2.34 -2.85
CA TYR A 102 -10.22 1.72 -4.13
C TYR A 102 -11.48 1.46 -4.97
N ARG A 103 -11.46 1.87 -6.24
CA ARG A 103 -12.59 1.76 -7.17
C ARG A 103 -12.13 1.17 -8.50
N ALA A 104 -11.95 -0.16 -8.52
CA ALA A 104 -11.47 -0.89 -9.70
C ALA A 104 -12.26 -0.55 -10.97
N ASP A 105 -13.59 -0.56 -10.91
CA ASP A 105 -14.44 -0.29 -12.09
C ASP A 105 -14.27 1.13 -12.62
N SER A 106 -14.14 2.12 -11.72
CA SER A 106 -13.90 3.51 -12.11
C SER A 106 -12.53 3.70 -12.76
N LEU A 107 -11.50 2.99 -12.26
CA LEU A 107 -10.15 3.03 -12.84
C LEU A 107 -10.10 2.39 -14.22
N LYS A 108 -10.82 1.27 -14.43
CA LYS A 108 -10.94 0.57 -15.72
C LYS A 108 -11.67 1.39 -16.79
N ALA A 109 -12.58 2.27 -16.38
CA ALA A 109 -13.35 3.11 -17.29
C ALA A 109 -12.56 4.32 -17.83
N LEU A 110 -11.36 4.61 -17.29
CA LEU A 110 -10.54 5.74 -17.70
C LEU A 110 -9.91 5.53 -19.08
N PRO A 111 -9.70 6.61 -19.88
CA PRO A 111 -8.82 6.57 -21.04
C PRO A 111 -7.41 6.08 -20.68
N THR A 112 -6.77 5.31 -21.55
CA THR A 112 -5.51 4.60 -21.25
C THR A 112 -4.43 5.45 -20.56
N PRO A 113 -4.09 6.68 -21.01
CA PRO A 113 -3.07 7.48 -20.34
C PRO A 113 -3.45 7.87 -18.91
N GLN A 114 -4.74 8.17 -18.68
CA GLN A 114 -5.26 8.51 -17.35
C GLN A 114 -5.32 7.28 -16.44
N ALA A 115 -5.65 6.11 -17.01
CA ALA A 115 -5.64 4.85 -16.28
C ALA A 115 -4.22 4.48 -15.81
N ILE A 116 -3.20 4.67 -16.66
CA ILE A 116 -1.79 4.45 -16.29
C ILE A 116 -1.41 5.33 -15.10
N GLU A 117 -1.71 6.62 -15.16
CA GLU A 117 -1.41 7.56 -14.07
C GLU A 117 -2.15 7.16 -12.78
N ALA A 118 -3.44 6.85 -12.88
CA ALA A 118 -4.26 6.50 -11.73
C ALA A 118 -3.81 5.20 -11.06
N TYR A 119 -3.53 4.14 -11.83
CA TYR A 119 -3.01 2.89 -11.27
C TYR A 119 -1.60 3.03 -10.71
N THR A 120 -0.75 3.91 -11.29
CA THR A 120 0.56 4.22 -10.70
C THR A 120 0.40 4.82 -9.31
N LYS A 121 -0.53 5.77 -9.14
CA LYS A 121 -0.82 6.35 -7.82
C LYS A 121 -1.40 5.33 -6.84
N GLU A 122 -2.29 4.46 -7.31
CA GLU A 122 -2.82 3.38 -6.45
C GLU A 122 -1.72 2.39 -6.03
N LYS A 123 -0.77 2.11 -6.91
CA LYS A 123 0.40 1.28 -6.61
C LYS A 123 1.24 1.92 -5.51
N GLU A 124 1.61 3.20 -5.65
CA GLU A 124 2.36 3.92 -4.61
C GLU A 124 1.65 3.92 -3.26
N LYS A 125 0.32 4.11 -3.25
CA LYS A 125 -0.49 4.08 -2.02
C LYS A 125 -0.43 2.71 -1.35
N ILE A 126 -0.66 1.63 -2.09
CA ILE A 126 -0.69 0.28 -1.51
C ILE A 126 0.71 -0.20 -1.11
N GLU A 127 1.77 0.24 -1.80
CA GLU A 127 3.17 0.02 -1.40
C GLU A 127 3.45 0.64 -0.03
N ASN A 128 3.07 1.90 0.16
CA ASN A 128 3.24 2.60 1.44
C ASN A 128 2.41 1.97 2.57
N VAL A 129 1.19 1.53 2.30
CA VAL A 129 0.38 0.77 3.26
C VAL A 129 1.06 -0.54 3.63
N SER A 130 1.53 -1.29 2.64
CA SER A 130 2.25 -2.56 2.82
C SER A 130 3.52 -2.36 3.68
N GLU A 131 4.33 -1.35 3.38
CA GLU A 131 5.53 -1.03 4.14
C GLU A 131 5.21 -0.72 5.61
N GLN A 132 4.23 0.16 5.86
CA GLN A 132 3.79 0.49 7.22
C GLN A 132 3.30 -0.75 7.98
N MET A 133 2.48 -1.60 7.34
CA MET A 133 2.02 -2.84 7.97
C MET A 133 3.18 -3.76 8.34
N LEU A 134 4.08 -4.04 7.41
CA LEU A 134 5.19 -4.98 7.65
C LEU A 134 6.14 -4.45 8.72
N LYS A 135 6.46 -3.15 8.69
CA LYS A 135 7.29 -2.49 9.68
C LYS A 135 6.67 -2.54 11.07
N SER A 136 5.41 -2.11 11.22
CA SER A 136 4.73 -2.09 12.52
C SER A 136 4.58 -3.49 13.11
N ILE A 137 4.32 -4.51 12.27
CA ILE A 137 4.29 -5.91 12.72
C ILE A 137 5.68 -6.34 13.25
N ALA A 138 6.75 -6.06 12.51
CA ALA A 138 8.10 -6.46 12.89
C ALA A 138 8.55 -5.80 14.21
N GLU A 139 8.34 -4.50 14.34
CA GLU A 139 8.71 -3.73 15.54
C GLU A 139 7.89 -4.16 16.76
N ALA A 140 6.59 -4.37 16.59
CA ALA A 140 5.73 -4.85 17.68
C ALA A 140 6.07 -6.29 18.11
N LYS A 141 6.39 -7.18 17.17
CA LYS A 141 6.87 -8.54 17.50
C LYS A 141 8.11 -8.48 18.36
N ALA A 142 9.12 -7.73 17.94
CA ALA A 142 10.36 -7.56 18.68
C ALA A 142 10.12 -6.99 20.09
N PHE A 143 9.12 -6.12 20.26
CA PHE A 143 8.74 -5.59 21.56
C PHE A 143 8.03 -6.60 22.46
N VAL A 144 7.12 -7.42 21.93
CA VAL A 144 6.31 -8.34 22.74
C VAL A 144 6.97 -9.70 23.01
N GLU A 145 8.09 -10.00 22.35
CA GLU A 145 8.92 -11.20 22.53
C GLU A 145 10.16 -10.95 23.39
N LYS A 146 10.47 -9.69 23.71
CA LYS A 146 11.38 -9.32 24.80
C LYS A 146 10.83 -9.77 26.16
#